data_AF-A0A7V9BT40-F1
#
_entry.id   AF-A0A7V9BT40-F1
#
_cell.length_a   1.000
_cell.length_b   1.000
_cell.length_c   1.000
_cell.angle_alpha   90.00
_cell.angle_beta   90.00
_cell.angle_gamma   90.00
#
_symmetry.space_group_name_H-M   'P 1'
#
loop_
_entity.id
_entity.type
_entity.pdbx_description
1 polymer ?
#
loop_
_entity_poly.entity_id
_entity_poly.type
_entity_poly.pdbx_seq_one_letter_code
_entity_poly.pdbx_strand_id
1 'polypeptide(L)' 'MPVVTMRQLLEAGVHFGHQTRRWNPKMKRFIFTERNGIYILDLKQTMGGIEKSYT' A
#
# COMPACT_ATOMS: atom_id res chain seq x y z
N MET A 1 16.64 -9.77 -2.10
CA MET A 1 16.73 -8.45 -1.42
C MET A 1 15.90 -7.45 -2.22
N PRO A 2 14.84 -6.85 -1.66
CA PRO A 2 14.06 -5.88 -2.40
C PRO A 2 14.93 -4.65 -2.67
N VAL A 3 15.07 -4.30 -3.96
CA VAL A 3 15.94 -3.23 -4.49
C VAL A 3 15.38 -1.83 -4.19
N VAL A 4 14.19 -1.74 -3.61
CA VAL A 4 13.42 -0.51 -3.42
C VAL A 4 13.26 -0.15 -1.95
N THR A 5 13.46 1.13 -1.65
CA THR A 5 13.29 1.75 -0.33
C THR A 5 11.86 2.26 -0.13
N MET A 6 11.42 2.38 1.14
CA MET A 6 10.10 2.96 1.47
C MET A 6 9.91 4.38 0.91
N ARG A 7 10.99 5.17 0.87
CA ARG A 7 10.98 6.52 0.30
C ARG A 7 10.67 6.50 -1.19
N GLN A 8 11.27 5.58 -1.95
CA GLN A 8 10.98 5.42 -3.38
C GLN A 8 9.53 5.03 -3.62
N LEU A 9 8.95 4.16 -2.79
CA LEU A 9 7.52 3.80 -2.87
C LEU A 9 6.61 5.00 -2.57
N LEU A 10 7.00 5.83 -1.60
CA LEU A 10 6.27 7.05 -1.26
C LEU A 10 6.29 8.06 -2.42
N GLU A 11 7.48 8.34 -2.97
CA GLU A 11 7.69 9.27 -4.09
C GLU A 11 7.00 8.79 -5.37
N ALA A 12 6.96 7.48 -5.61
CA ALA A 12 6.24 6.88 -6.75
C ALA A 12 4.70 6.85 -6.57
N GLY A 13 4.19 7.21 -5.39
CA GLY A 13 2.74 7.29 -5.14
C GLY A 13 2.01 5.94 -5.05
N VAL A 14 2.72 4.83 -4.82
CA VAL A 14 2.09 3.48 -4.81
C VAL A 14 1.16 3.23 -3.61
N HIS A 15 1.21 4.11 -2.61
CA HIS A 15 0.35 4.06 -1.43
C HIS A 15 -1.07 4.53 -1.69
N PHE A 16 -1.36 5.15 -2.83
CA PHE A 16 -2.72 5.54 -3.20
C PHE A 16 -3.51 4.33 -3.70
N GLY A 17 -4.58 4.01 -2.98
CA GLY A 17 -5.56 3.00 -3.36
C GLY A 17 -6.73 3.59 -4.15
N HIS A 18 -7.85 2.87 -4.12
CA HIS A 18 -9.09 3.32 -4.75
C HIS A 18 -9.92 4.23 -3.85
N GLN A 19 -10.97 4.79 -4.45
CA GLN A 19 -11.98 5.54 -3.72
C GLN A 19 -12.69 4.65 -2.70
N THR A 20 -13.07 5.22 -1.55
CA THR A 20 -13.70 4.49 -0.43
C THR A 20 -15.00 3.78 -0.80
N ARG A 21 -15.68 4.23 -1.85
CA ARG A 21 -16.88 3.57 -2.42
C ARG A 21 -16.60 2.33 -3.27
N ARG A 22 -15.37 2.14 -3.76
CA ARG A 22 -14.97 1.06 -4.68
C ARG A 22 -13.83 0.26 -4.06
N TRP A 23 -14.10 -0.40 -2.94
CA TRP A 23 -13.11 -1.21 -2.23
C TRP A 23 -13.65 -2.60 -1.90
N ASN A 24 -12.71 -3.53 -1.70
CA ASN A 24 -13.01 -4.88 -1.26
C ASN A 24 -12.78 -4.99 0.26
N PRO A 25 -13.77 -5.41 1.07
CA PRO A 25 -13.63 -5.56 2.53
C PRO A 25 -12.42 -6.40 2.96
N LYS A 26 -11.99 -7.39 2.16
CA LYS A 26 -10.81 -8.22 2.43
C LYS A 26 -9.49 -7.43 2.44
N MET A 27 -9.47 -6.22 1.87
CA MET A 27 -8.31 -5.33 1.85
C MET A 27 -8.13 -4.53 3.14
N LYS A 28 -9.10 -4.56 4.08
CA LYS A 28 -9.08 -3.75 5.31
C LYS A 28 -7.77 -3.84 6.08
N ARG A 29 -7.17 -5.03 6.15
CA ARG A 29 -5.89 -5.28 6.86
C ARG A 29 -4.68 -4.55 6.25
N PHE A 30 -4.73 -4.21 4.97
CA PHE A 30 -3.65 -3.54 4.24
C PHE A 30 -3.85 -2.02 4.11
N ILE A 31 -5.00 -1.51 4.55
CA ILE A 31 -5.34 -0.09 4.52
C ILE A 31 -4.80 0.56 5.79
N PHE A 32 -3.99 1.60 5.61
CA PHE A 32 -3.46 2.42 6.70
C PHE A 32 -4.50 3.44 7.19
N THR A 33 -5.05 4.22 6.26
CA THR A 33 -6.08 5.24 6.57
C THR A 33 -6.84 5.63 5.30
N GLU A 34 -7.80 6.54 5.41
CA GLU A 34 -8.43 7.20 4.27
C GLU A 34 -8.22 8.71 4.34
N ARG A 35 -8.00 9.34 3.17
CA ARG A 35 -7.87 10.79 3.06
C ARG A 35 -8.56 11.26 1.79
N ASN A 36 -9.44 12.25 1.92
CA ASN A 36 -10.20 12.79 0.79
C ASN A 36 -10.96 11.72 -0.03
N GLY A 37 -11.48 10.69 0.66
CA GLY A 37 -12.22 9.60 0.02
C GLY A 37 -11.36 8.61 -0.77
N ILE A 38 -10.03 8.61 -0.60
CA ILE A 38 -9.10 7.63 -1.16
C ILE A 38 -8.49 6.81 -0.02
N TYR A 39 -8.45 5.49 -0.17
CA TYR A 39 -7.73 4.63 0.77
C TYR A 39 -6.23 4.75 0.57
N ILE A 40 -5.50 4.91 1.66
CA ILE A 40 -4.04 4.91 1.71
C ILE A 40 -3.59 3.52 2.20
N LEU A 41 -2.72 2.88 1.44
CA LEU A 41 -2.18 1.55 1.74
C LEU A 41 -0.96 1.65 2.66
N ASP A 42 -0.80 0.65 3.53
CA ASP A 42 0.33 0.57 4.46
C ASP A 42 1.60 0.10 3.75
N LEU A 43 2.49 1.07 3.47
CA LEU A 43 3.78 0.80 2.83
C LEU A 43 4.69 -0.14 3.64
N LYS A 44 4.55 -0.21 4.98
CA LYS A 44 5.33 -1.16 5.79
C LYS A 44 4.91 -2.60 5.49
N GLN A 45 3.61 -2.84 5.35
CA GLN A 45 3.09 -4.14 4.92
C GLN A 45 3.45 -4.44 3.47
N THR A 46 3.41 -3.44 2.58
CA THR A 46 3.84 -3.58 1.19
C THR A 46 5.29 -4.04 1.10
N MET A 47 6.20 -3.44 1.89
CA MET A 47 7.62 -3.84 1.92
C MET A 47 7.80 -5.32 2.28
N GLY A 48 7.12 -5.80 3.34
CA GLY A 48 7.15 -7.22 3.71
C GLY A 48 6.52 -8.14 2.66
N GLY A 49 5.48 -7.67 1.96
CA GLY A 49 4.87 -8.37 0.84
C GLY A 49 5.82 -8.50 -0.36
N ILE A 50 6.55 -7.43 -0.71
CA ILE A 50 7.55 -7.44 -1.78
C ILE A 50 8.64 -8.47 -1.46
N GLU A 51 9.18 -8.45 -0.25
CA GLU A 51 10.22 -9.40 0.17
C GLU A 51 9.75 -10.86 0.06
N LYS A 52 8.53 -11.13 0.53
CA LYS A 52 7.90 -12.46 0.46
C LYS A 52 7.62 -12.91 -0.98
N SER A 53 7.23 -12.00 -1.87
CA SER A 53 6.89 -12.36 -3.26
C SER A 53 8.11 -12.49 -4.18
N TYR A 54 9.24 -11.89 -3.80
CA TYR A 54 10.49 -11.97 -4.57
C TYR A 54 11.31 -13.24 -4.27
N THR A 55 10.93 -14.01 -3.24
CA THR A 55 11.58 -15.24 -2.79
C THR A 55 10.64 -16.41 -3.03
#